data_AF-A0AAU6CF52-F1
#
_entry.id   AF-A0AAU6CF52-F1
#
_cell.length_a   1.000
_cell.length_b   1.000
_cell.length_c   1.000
_cell.angle_alpha   90.00
_cell.angle_beta   90.00
_cell.angle_gamma   90.00
#
_symmetry.space_group_name_H-M   'P 1'
#
loop_
_entity.id
_entity.type
_entity.pdbx_description
1 polymer ?
#
loop_
_entity_poly.entity_id
_entity_poly.type
_entity_poly.pdbx_seq_one_letter_code
_entity_poly.pdbx_strand_id
1 'polypeptide(L)'
;MNKALTWTIATTTGDTVTGYLPTWADDDPTATDVPPDQLPVSLADVSHRADFDGQFLGVHNPASPNGDTEGTEQRVLWGVLVCDPYAEDPDPRVPVVNVAIVDDYWINHLDPDGLAEVVAKLRAQADRLDHEIRPQLVAARADWAARRTA
;
A
#
# COMPACT_ATOMS: atom_id res chain seq x y z
N MET A 1 -21.46 16.92 1.91
CA MET A 1 -20.10 17.46 1.70
C MET A 1 -19.20 16.88 2.77
N ASN A 2 -18.36 15.90 2.44
CA ASN A 2 -17.34 15.43 3.37
C ASN A 2 -16.24 16.48 3.43
N LYS A 3 -15.97 16.98 4.64
CA LYS A 3 -14.93 17.96 4.91
C LYS A 3 -13.58 17.37 4.51
N ALA A 4 -12.76 18.14 3.79
CA ALA A 4 -11.37 17.79 3.54
C ALA A 4 -10.68 17.59 4.90
N LEU A 5 -10.06 16.42 5.11
CA LEU A 5 -9.17 16.23 6.24
C LEU A 5 -7.79 16.82 5.86
N THR A 6 -7.11 17.39 6.83
CA THR A 6 -5.78 17.98 6.68
C THR A 6 -4.91 17.48 7.80
N TRP A 7 -3.69 17.07 7.50
CA TRP A 7 -2.69 16.76 8.52
C TRP A 7 -1.84 17.99 8.81
N THR A 8 -1.17 18.01 9.98
CA THR A 8 -0.29 19.11 10.37
C THR A 8 0.95 18.59 11.11
N ILE A 9 2.13 19.00 10.66
CA ILE A 9 3.39 18.80 11.39
C ILE A 9 3.81 20.15 11.98
N ALA A 10 3.91 20.23 13.31
CA ALA A 10 4.34 21.41 14.04
C ALA A 10 5.73 21.19 14.65
N THR A 11 6.63 22.15 14.46
CA THR A 11 7.98 22.12 15.01
C THR A 11 8.04 22.68 16.43
N THR A 12 9.12 22.38 17.15
CA THR A 12 9.36 22.96 18.48
C THR A 12 9.57 24.48 18.47
N THR A 13 9.87 25.08 17.32
CA THR A 13 9.98 26.53 17.13
C THR A 13 8.64 27.20 16.80
N GLY A 14 7.58 26.42 16.60
CA GLY A 14 6.24 26.90 16.28
C GLY A 14 5.94 26.99 14.77
N ASP A 15 6.89 26.63 13.90
CA ASP A 15 6.64 26.53 12.46
C ASP A 15 5.72 25.34 12.18
N THR A 16 4.81 25.49 11.23
CA THR A 16 3.85 24.43 10.87
C THR A 16 3.87 24.17 9.36
N VAL A 17 3.75 22.89 9.00
CA VAL A 17 3.51 22.44 7.63
C VAL A 17 2.23 21.65 7.63
N THR A 18 1.36 21.91 6.65
CA THR A 18 0.08 21.22 6.50
C THR A 18 -0.03 20.63 5.12
N GLY A 19 -0.85 19.59 5.00
CA GLY A 19 -1.15 18.97 3.73
C GLY A 19 -2.51 18.31 3.71
N TYR A 20 -2.92 17.87 2.53
CA TYR A 20 -4.17 17.15 2.36
C TYR A 20 -4.05 15.74 2.95
N LEU A 21 -5.03 15.34 3.77
CA LEU A 21 -5.19 13.97 4.24
C LEU A 21 -6.31 13.29 3.44
N PRO A 22 -5.97 12.35 2.54
CA PRO A 22 -6.96 11.60 1.79
C PRO A 22 -7.89 10.80 2.70
N THR A 23 -9.19 10.75 2.39
CA THR A 23 -10.16 10.01 3.23
C THR A 23 -10.00 8.50 3.16
N TRP A 24 -9.20 8.01 2.20
CA TRP A 24 -8.84 6.61 2.05
C TRP A 24 -7.56 6.26 2.83
N ALA A 25 -6.81 7.24 3.35
CA ALA A 25 -5.59 6.96 4.09
C ALA A 25 -5.93 6.36 5.47
N ASP A 26 -5.27 5.27 5.81
CA ASP A 26 -5.41 4.57 7.10
C ASP A 26 -4.75 5.35 8.25
N ASP A 27 -3.68 6.09 7.94
CA ASP A 27 -2.88 6.83 8.91
C ASP A 27 -2.92 8.36 8.70
N ASP A 28 -2.91 9.11 9.82
CA ASP A 28 -2.75 10.57 9.86
C ASP A 28 -1.32 10.92 10.29
N PRO A 29 -0.50 11.58 9.44
CA PRO A 29 0.89 11.92 9.76
C PRO A 29 1.01 13.17 10.67
N THR A 30 -0.08 13.65 11.26
CA THR A 30 -0.06 14.80 12.18
C THR A 30 0.90 14.57 13.35
N ALA A 31 1.79 15.53 13.57
CA ALA A 31 2.80 15.46 14.62
C ALA A 31 3.06 16.84 15.23
N THR A 32 3.43 16.88 16.51
CA THR A 32 3.85 18.10 17.21
C THR A 32 5.27 17.92 17.75
N ASP A 33 5.89 19.04 18.12
CA ASP A 33 7.20 19.07 18.77
C ASP A 33 8.31 18.42 17.94
N VAL A 34 8.20 18.48 16.60
CA VAL A 34 9.25 18.00 15.69
C VAL A 34 10.44 18.97 15.73
N PRO A 35 11.66 18.51 16.03
CA PRO A 35 12.84 19.36 15.91
C PRO A 35 12.96 19.93 14.48
N PRO A 36 13.27 21.24 14.29
CA PRO A 36 13.32 21.83 12.95
C PRO A 36 14.25 21.13 11.97
N ASP A 37 15.34 20.53 12.46
CA ASP A 37 16.30 19.73 11.68
C ASP A 37 15.75 18.36 11.26
N GLN A 38 14.70 17.85 11.92
CA GLN A 38 14.02 16.61 11.57
C GLN A 38 12.82 16.83 10.64
N LEU A 39 12.34 18.06 10.48
CA LEU A 39 11.19 18.37 9.63
C LEU A 39 11.32 17.80 8.19
N PRO A 40 12.47 17.89 7.51
CA PRO A 40 12.61 17.28 6.18
C PRO A 40 12.45 15.76 6.17
N VAL A 41 12.92 15.08 7.21
CA VAL A 41 12.78 13.63 7.37
C VAL A 41 11.31 13.28 7.64
N SER A 42 10.66 14.00 8.56
CA SER A 42 9.24 13.81 8.84
C SER A 42 8.36 14.02 7.61
N LEU A 43 8.70 14.98 6.75
CA LEU A 43 8.00 15.19 5.48
C LEU A 43 8.26 14.05 4.49
N ALA A 44 9.49 13.56 4.39
CA ALA A 44 9.82 12.41 3.54
C ALA A 44 9.09 11.12 3.99
N ASP A 45 8.80 10.99 5.29
CA ASP A 45 8.06 9.86 5.87
C ASP A 45 6.54 9.99 5.72
N VAL A 46 6.01 11.12 5.22
CA VAL A 46 4.58 11.26 4.92
C VAL A 46 4.20 10.31 3.79
N SER A 47 3.52 9.23 4.15
CA SER A 47 2.96 8.23 3.25
C SER A 47 1.48 8.04 3.55
N HIS A 48 0.62 8.32 2.58
CA HIS A 48 -0.80 8.00 2.68
C HIS A 48 -1.00 6.60 2.12
N ARG A 49 -1.52 5.67 2.94
CA ARG A 49 -1.66 4.26 2.58
C ARG A 49 -3.06 3.73 2.85
N ALA A 50 -3.50 2.80 2.01
CA ALA A 50 -4.65 1.93 2.26
C ALA A 50 -4.32 0.51 1.84
N ASP A 51 -4.44 -0.45 2.76
CA ASP A 51 -4.17 -1.85 2.48
C ASP A 51 -5.38 -2.56 1.84
N PHE A 52 -5.10 -3.38 0.82
CA PHE A 52 -6.05 -4.34 0.27
C PHE A 52 -5.55 -5.76 0.50
N ASP A 53 -6.43 -6.61 1.03
CA ASP A 53 -6.10 -8.01 1.22
C ASP A 53 -5.80 -8.74 -0.11
N GLY A 54 -4.96 -9.77 -0.01
CA GLY A 54 -4.61 -10.67 -1.10
C GLY A 54 -5.22 -12.06 -0.93
N GLN A 55 -4.70 -13.02 -1.68
CA GLN A 55 -5.06 -14.43 -1.52
C GLN A 55 -4.04 -15.13 -0.62
N PHE A 56 -4.49 -16.11 0.15
CA PHE A 56 -3.57 -16.98 0.89
C PHE A 56 -3.27 -18.24 0.08
N LEU A 57 -1.97 -18.50 -0.10
CA LEU A 57 -1.44 -19.68 -0.79
C LEU A 57 -0.34 -20.32 0.05
N GLY A 58 -0.32 -21.65 0.09
CA GLY A 58 0.80 -22.42 0.61
C GLY A 58 1.98 -22.29 -0.34
N VAL A 59 3.07 -21.69 0.14
CA VAL A 59 4.26 -21.42 -0.66
C VAL A 59 5.51 -22.01 0.01
N HIS A 60 6.50 -22.37 -0.80
CA HIS A 60 7.77 -22.94 -0.33
C HIS A 60 8.94 -22.02 -0.65
N ASN A 61 9.76 -21.73 0.35
CA ASN A 61 11.01 -20.98 0.19
C ASN A 61 12.15 -21.93 -0.25
N PRO A 62 12.75 -21.75 -1.43
CA PRO A 62 13.80 -22.62 -1.96
C PRO A 62 15.11 -22.54 -1.16
N ALA A 63 15.33 -21.49 -0.37
CA ALA A 63 16.50 -21.32 0.49
C ALA A 63 16.46 -22.16 1.77
N SER A 64 15.36 -22.90 2.03
CA SER A 64 15.21 -23.83 3.15
C SER A 64 15.23 -25.30 2.67
N PRO A 65 16.42 -25.88 2.39
CA PRO A 65 16.56 -27.21 1.79
C PRO A 65 16.20 -28.39 2.70
N ASN A 66 15.97 -28.15 4.00
CA ASN A 66 15.71 -29.21 4.98
C ASN A 66 14.22 -29.49 5.25
N GLY A 67 13.28 -28.92 4.49
CA GLY A 67 11.88 -29.35 4.54
C GLY A 67 11.12 -29.07 5.83
N ASP A 68 11.71 -28.35 6.80
CA ASP A 68 11.07 -28.02 8.09
C ASP A 68 10.10 -26.83 8.04
N THR A 69 9.78 -26.31 6.86
CA THR A 69 8.59 -25.47 6.70
C THR A 69 7.54 -26.29 5.96
N GLU A 70 6.65 -26.93 6.72
CA GLU A 70 5.26 -27.14 6.26
C GLU A 70 4.84 -25.86 5.53
N GLY A 71 4.39 -26.00 4.27
CA GLY A 71 4.13 -24.88 3.36
C GLY A 71 3.46 -23.72 4.10
N THR A 72 4.18 -22.63 4.28
CA THR A 72 3.66 -21.52 5.08
C THR A 72 2.61 -20.82 4.24
N GLU A 73 1.39 -20.68 4.77
CA GLU A 73 0.39 -19.84 4.12
C GLU A 73 0.91 -18.40 4.10
N GLN A 74 1.11 -17.88 2.89
CA GLN A 74 1.51 -16.49 2.68
C GLN A 74 0.42 -15.75 1.94
N ARG A 75 0.24 -14.48 2.30
CA ARG A 75 -0.62 -13.56 1.57
C ARG A 75 0.11 -13.15 0.29
N VAL A 76 -0.36 -13.62 -0.85
CA VAL A 76 0.17 -13.28 -2.17
C VAL A 76 -0.71 -12.25 -2.87
N LEU A 77 -0.10 -11.43 -3.73
CA LEU A 77 -0.80 -10.51 -4.62
C LEU A 77 -1.70 -9.48 -3.91
N TRP A 78 -1.46 -9.22 -2.63
CA TRP A 78 -2.13 -8.15 -1.89
C TRP A 78 -1.68 -6.79 -2.42
N GLY A 79 -2.54 -5.78 -2.27
CA GLY A 79 -2.32 -4.45 -2.83
C GLY A 79 -2.17 -3.39 -1.75
N VAL A 80 -1.47 -2.32 -2.06
CA VAL A 80 -1.42 -1.10 -1.23
C VAL A 80 -1.66 0.09 -2.13
N LEU A 81 -2.73 0.84 -1.91
CA LEU A 81 -2.87 2.18 -2.47
C LEU A 81 -1.95 3.11 -1.67
N VAL A 82 -1.00 3.75 -2.34
CA VAL A 82 -0.03 4.63 -1.69
C VAL A 82 0.10 5.96 -2.44
N CYS A 83 0.32 7.03 -1.68
CA CYS A 83 0.75 8.32 -2.19
C CYS A 83 1.77 8.92 -1.22
N ASP A 84 2.98 9.18 -1.72
CA ASP A 84 4.12 9.71 -0.98
C ASP A 84 4.44 11.11 -1.52
N PRO A 85 3.82 12.19 -0.99
CA PRO A 85 3.83 13.50 -1.64
C PRO A 85 5.21 14.15 -1.74
N TYR A 86 6.14 13.73 -0.87
CA TYR A 86 7.49 14.26 -0.74
C TYR A 86 8.58 13.26 -1.18
N ALA A 87 8.21 12.12 -1.77
CA ALA A 87 9.18 11.14 -2.26
C ALA A 87 10.17 11.76 -3.26
N GLU A 88 11.43 11.31 -3.25
CA GLU A 88 12.42 11.79 -4.23
C GLU A 88 12.00 11.42 -5.66
N ASP A 89 11.56 10.18 -5.85
CA ASP A 89 10.90 9.72 -7.06
C ASP A 89 9.55 10.45 -7.23
N PRO A 90 9.30 11.12 -8.38
CA PRO A 90 8.02 11.79 -8.64
C PRO A 90 6.84 10.83 -8.83
N ASP A 91 7.07 9.57 -9.22
CA ASP A 91 5.99 8.63 -9.55
C ASP A 91 5.02 8.36 -8.37
N PRO A 92 5.48 8.09 -7.14
CA PRO A 92 4.59 7.88 -5.99
C PRO A 92 4.00 9.19 -5.41
N ARG A 93 4.35 10.38 -5.94
CA ARG A 93 3.74 11.66 -5.48
C ARG A 93 2.29 11.85 -5.91
N VAL A 94 1.75 10.88 -6.64
CA VAL A 94 0.33 10.74 -6.94
C VAL A 94 -0.11 9.34 -6.52
N PRO A 95 -1.41 9.12 -6.22
CA PRO A 95 -1.88 7.81 -5.82
C PRO A 95 -1.56 6.74 -6.87
N VAL A 96 -0.92 5.66 -6.41
CA VAL A 96 -0.55 4.46 -7.15
C VAL A 96 -0.92 3.22 -6.34
N VAL A 97 -1.01 2.05 -7.00
CA VAL A 97 -1.18 0.78 -6.30
C VAL A 97 0.07 -0.06 -6.49
N ASN A 98 0.69 -0.45 -5.38
CA ASN A 98 1.74 -1.46 -5.36
C ASN A 98 1.09 -2.83 -5.15
N VAL A 99 1.52 -3.84 -5.90
CA VAL A 99 1.06 -5.23 -5.73
C VAL A 99 2.23 -6.06 -5.25
N ALA A 100 2.10 -6.67 -4.08
CA ALA A 100 3.14 -7.50 -3.51
C ALA A 100 3.18 -8.86 -4.20
N ILE A 101 4.30 -9.15 -4.86
CA ILE A 101 4.62 -10.46 -5.41
C ILE A 101 5.54 -11.16 -4.40
N VAL A 102 5.33 -12.46 -4.19
CA VAL A 102 6.20 -13.27 -3.32
C VAL A 102 7.32 -13.83 -4.16
N ASP A 103 8.39 -13.05 -4.30
CA ASP A 103 9.59 -13.41 -5.06
C ASP A 103 10.33 -14.59 -4.43
N ASP A 104 10.97 -15.42 -5.25
CA ASP A 104 11.65 -16.68 -4.90
C ASP A 104 10.77 -17.84 -4.40
N TYR A 105 9.44 -17.72 -4.26
CA TYR A 105 8.63 -18.82 -3.75
C TYR A 105 7.97 -19.68 -4.84
N TRP A 106 7.84 -20.98 -4.56
CA TRP A 106 7.18 -21.94 -5.45
C TRP A 106 5.96 -22.56 -4.79
N ILE A 107 4.91 -22.79 -5.58
CA ILE A 107 3.80 -23.69 -5.23
C ILE A 107 4.13 -25.05 -5.83
N ASN A 108 4.59 -25.97 -5.01
CA ASN A 108 5.10 -27.27 -5.44
C ASN A 108 4.08 -28.38 -5.26
N HIS A 109 4.31 -29.50 -5.96
CA HIS A 109 3.56 -30.76 -5.81
C HIS A 109 2.04 -30.64 -6.01
N LEU A 110 1.61 -29.74 -6.89
CA LEU A 110 0.20 -29.58 -7.25
C LEU A 110 -0.30 -30.80 -8.03
N ASP A 111 -1.31 -31.46 -7.49
CA ASP A 111 -2.15 -32.36 -8.25
C ASP A 111 -3.19 -31.55 -9.08
N PRO A 112 -4.06 -32.20 -9.88
CA PRO A 112 -5.05 -31.46 -10.67
C PRO A 112 -5.99 -30.57 -9.85
N ASP A 113 -6.36 -30.98 -8.64
CA ASP A 113 -7.28 -30.24 -7.78
C ASP A 113 -6.57 -29.04 -7.13
N GLY A 114 -5.33 -29.23 -6.67
CA GLY A 114 -4.48 -28.15 -6.16
C GLY A 114 -4.15 -27.11 -7.24
N LEU A 115 -3.90 -27.54 -8.49
CA LEU A 115 -3.73 -26.61 -9.60
C LEU A 115 -5.03 -25.84 -9.90
N ALA A 116 -6.18 -26.51 -9.84
CA ALA A 116 -7.48 -25.87 -10.01
C ALA A 116 -7.74 -24.82 -8.92
N GLU A 117 -7.35 -25.08 -7.67
CA GLU A 117 -7.44 -24.13 -6.57
C GLU A 117 -6.57 -22.88 -6.83
N VAL A 118 -5.31 -23.05 -7.23
CA VAL A 118 -4.43 -21.91 -7.56
C VAL A 118 -5.04 -21.07 -8.67
N VAL A 119 -5.55 -21.70 -9.73
CA VAL A 119 -6.23 -21.00 -10.84
C VAL A 119 -7.46 -20.23 -10.33
N ALA A 120 -8.24 -20.81 -9.43
CA ALA A 120 -9.40 -20.14 -8.85
C ALA A 120 -9.00 -18.91 -8.03
N LYS A 121 -7.94 -19.00 -7.21
CA LYS A 121 -7.45 -17.85 -6.42
C LYS A 121 -6.87 -16.74 -7.30
N LEU A 122 -6.14 -17.09 -8.36
CA LEU A 122 -5.65 -16.11 -9.33
C LEU A 122 -6.80 -15.36 -10.02
N ARG A 123 -7.89 -16.06 -10.39
CA ARG A 123 -9.09 -15.42 -10.93
C ARG A 123 -9.76 -14.51 -9.92
N ALA A 124 -9.96 -14.98 -8.69
CA ALA A 124 -10.55 -14.17 -7.62
C ALA A 124 -9.74 -12.88 -7.36
N GLN A 125 -8.40 -12.97 -7.39
CA GLN A 125 -7.55 -11.79 -7.23
C GLN A 125 -7.61 -10.85 -8.44
N ALA A 126 -7.66 -11.39 -9.65
CA ALA A 126 -7.84 -10.57 -10.86
C ALA A 126 -9.19 -9.82 -10.83
N ASP A 127 -10.26 -10.50 -10.43
CA ASP A 127 -11.59 -9.89 -10.27
C ASP A 127 -11.55 -8.77 -9.22
N ARG A 128 -10.86 -8.99 -8.09
CA ARG A 128 -10.67 -7.97 -7.04
C ARG A 128 -9.89 -6.75 -7.56
N LEU A 129 -8.82 -6.98 -8.30
CA LEU A 129 -8.04 -5.90 -8.92
C LEU A 129 -8.90 -5.06 -9.87
N ASP A 130 -9.73 -5.69 -10.70
CA ASP A 130 -10.55 -4.98 -11.70
C ASP A 130 -11.75 -4.24 -11.10
N HIS A 131 -12.41 -4.86 -10.11
CA HIS A 131 -13.72 -4.43 -9.62
C HIS A 131 -13.68 -3.70 -8.27
N GLU A 132 -12.63 -3.87 -7.47
CA GLU A 132 -12.49 -3.20 -6.17
C GLU A 132 -11.33 -2.20 -6.17
N ILE A 133 -10.12 -2.64 -6.51
CA ILE A 133 -8.90 -1.85 -6.32
C ILE A 133 -8.75 -0.80 -7.41
N ARG A 134 -8.92 -1.15 -8.70
CA ARG A 134 -8.79 -0.19 -9.81
C ARG A 134 -9.78 0.98 -9.69
N PRO A 135 -11.09 0.77 -9.39
CA PRO A 135 -12.02 1.88 -9.21
C PRO A 135 -11.61 2.82 -8.05
N GLN A 136 -11.11 2.27 -6.94
CA GLN A 136 -10.63 3.06 -5.81
C GLN A 136 -9.39 3.88 -6.18
N LEU A 137 -8.43 3.30 -6.90
CA LEU A 137 -7.28 4.04 -7.42
C LEU A 137 -7.71 5.19 -8.34
N VAL A 138 -8.66 4.96 -9.25
CA VAL A 138 -9.19 6.01 -10.14
C VAL A 138 -9.83 7.14 -9.31
N ALA A 139 -10.64 6.81 -8.32
CA ALA A 139 -11.27 7.78 -7.43
C ALA A 139 -10.23 8.56 -6.62
N ALA A 140 -9.23 7.87 -6.05
CA ALA A 140 -8.14 8.47 -5.29
C ALA A 140 -7.32 9.46 -6.13
N ARG A 141 -7.00 9.10 -7.39
CA ARG A 141 -6.29 10.00 -8.31
C ARG A 141 -7.11 11.22 -8.68
N ALA A 142 -8.41 11.05 -8.91
CA ALA A 142 -9.31 12.18 -9.22
C ALA A 142 -9.41 13.15 -8.03
N ASP A 143 -9.57 12.62 -6.82
CA ASP A 143 -9.63 13.42 -5.59
C ASP A 143 -8.30 14.13 -5.30
N TRP A 144 -7.17 13.42 -5.42
CA TRP A 144 -5.83 14.00 -5.25
C TRP A 144 -5.56 15.14 -6.23
N ALA A 145 -5.88 14.92 -7.51
CA ALA A 145 -5.72 15.93 -8.55
C ALA A 145 -6.57 17.18 -8.28
N ALA A 146 -7.80 17.02 -7.79
CA ALA A 146 -8.69 18.15 -7.48
C ALA A 146 -8.20 19.02 -6.32
N ARG A 147 -7.42 18.45 -5.39
CA ARG A 147 -7.01 19.11 -4.15
C ARG A 147 -5.56 19.60 -4.13
N ARG A 148 -4.68 19.04 -4.97
CA ARG A 148 -3.28 19.48 -5.08
C ARG A 148 -3.11 20.79 -5.88
N THR A 149 -4.11 21.19 -6.65
CA THR A 149 -4.11 22.45 -7.43
C THR A 149 -4.71 23.65 -6.66
N ALA A 150 -5.01 23.51 -5.37
CA ALA A 150 -5.55 24.57 -4.52
C ALA A 150 -4.45 25.23 -3.67
#